data_AF-A0A292SRE4-F1
#
_entry.id   AF-A0A292SRE4-F1
#
_cell.length_a   1.000
_cell.length_b   1.000
_cell.length_c   1.000
_cell.angle_alpha   90.00
_cell.angle_beta   90.00
_cell.angle_gamma   90.00
#
_symmetry.space_group_name_H-M   'P 1'
#
loop_
_entity.id
_entity.type
_entity.pdbx_description
1 polymer ?
#
loop_
_entity_poly.entity_id
_entity_poly.type
_entity_poly.pdbx_seq_one_letter_code
_entity_poly.pdbx_strand_id
1 'polypeptide(L)'
;KIQYVKYPIDYNTEAVETLLHRAMDMGFYEGVNLSLSYCDDCGHQELNMDVCPKCGSKNLTKIERMNGYLAYSRVKGDSRLADHKMEEIKDRVSM
;
A
#
# COMPACT_ATOMS: atom_id res chain seq x y z
N LYS A 1 4.91 11.61 18.01
CA LYS A 1 4.69 11.90 16.56
C LYS A 1 4.57 10.56 15.87
N ILE A 2 3.55 10.33 15.05
CA ILE A 2 3.42 9.05 14.32
C ILE A 2 4.49 8.95 13.22
N GLN A 3 5.04 7.75 13.02
CA GLN A 3 5.85 7.41 11.85
C GLN A 3 5.16 6.36 11.00
N TYR A 4 5.48 6.33 9.71
CA TYR A 4 4.94 5.35 8.79
C TYR A 4 6.07 4.68 8.03
N VAL A 5 6.00 3.36 7.92
CA VAL A 5 7.00 2.52 7.26
C VAL A 5 6.33 1.61 6.24
N LYS A 6 7.03 1.28 5.15
CA LYS A 6 6.59 0.27 4.18
C LYS A 6 7.68 -0.79 4.04
N TYR A 7 7.47 -1.94 4.67
CA TYR A 7 8.45 -3.02 4.63
C TYR A 7 8.36 -3.84 3.33
N PRO A 8 9.49 -4.27 2.75
CA PRO A 8 9.53 -5.07 1.53
C PRO A 8 9.35 -6.58 1.82
N ILE A 9 8.32 -6.95 2.60
CA ILE A 9 8.15 -8.31 3.15
C ILE A 9 6.84 -9.00 2.76
N ASP A 10 6.10 -8.43 1.81
CA ASP A 10 4.80 -8.92 1.35
C ASP A 10 3.83 -9.23 2.52
N TYR A 11 2.91 -10.20 2.36
CA TYR A 11 2.05 -10.74 3.42
C TYR A 11 2.77 -11.73 4.36
N ASN A 12 4.09 -11.61 4.57
CA ASN A 12 4.78 -12.40 5.57
C ASN A 12 4.43 -11.90 6.98
N THR A 13 3.38 -12.49 7.57
CA THR A 13 2.84 -12.06 8.87
C THR A 13 3.85 -12.22 10.00
N GLU A 14 4.69 -13.25 9.98
CA GLU A 14 5.73 -13.47 11.00
C GLU A 14 6.82 -12.38 10.95
N ALA A 15 7.23 -11.98 9.74
CA ALA A 15 8.18 -10.89 9.58
C ALA A 15 7.58 -9.54 10.00
N VAL A 16 6.30 -9.30 9.67
CA VAL A 16 5.58 -8.09 10.11
C VAL A 16 5.49 -8.04 11.63
N GLU A 17 5.12 -9.14 12.28
CA GLU A 17 5.02 -9.25 13.73
C GLU A 17 6.37 -8.97 14.40
N THR A 18 7.46 -9.54 13.90
CA THR A 18 8.82 -9.31 14.41
C THR A 18 9.20 -7.82 14.36
N LEU A 19 8.87 -7.13 13.26
CA LEU A 19 9.17 -5.71 13.10
C LEU A 19 8.30 -4.82 13.99
N LEU A 20 7.03 -5.19 14.18
CA LEU A 20 6.14 -4.53 15.14
C LEU A 20 6.67 -4.62 16.56
N HIS A 21 7.10 -5.81 17.00
CA HIS A 21 7.71 -5.99 18.32
C HIS A 21 8.96 -5.11 18.49
N ARG A 22 9.86 -5.09 17.50
CA ARG A 22 11.02 -4.18 17.50
C ARG A 22 10.59 -2.72 17.66
N ALA A 23 9.58 -2.27 16.91
CA ALA A 23 9.11 -0.88 16.98
C ALA A 23 8.51 -0.55 18.37
N MET A 24 7.77 -1.49 18.96
CA MET A 24 7.24 -1.38 20.33
C MET A 24 8.35 -1.29 21.37
N ASP A 25 9.39 -2.14 21.27
CA ASP A 25 10.54 -2.12 22.18
C ASP A 25 11.32 -0.79 22.11
N MET A 26 11.32 -0.16 20.95
CA MET A 26 11.92 1.17 20.75
C MET A 26 10.99 2.33 21.16
N GLY A 27 9.75 2.05 21.59
CA GLY A 27 8.78 3.05 22.01
C GLY A 27 8.15 3.85 20.86
N PHE A 28 8.13 3.31 19.65
CA PHE A 28 7.58 4.01 18.50
C PHE A 28 6.05 3.93 18.41
N TYR A 29 5.43 5.07 18.08
CA TYR A 29 4.07 5.10 17.55
C TYR A 29 4.14 4.98 16.03
N GLU A 30 4.08 3.75 15.53
CA GLU A 30 4.34 3.42 14.13
C GLU A 30 3.12 2.80 13.43
N GLY A 31 2.85 3.25 12.20
CA GLY A 31 1.89 2.62 11.30
C GLY A 31 2.63 1.91 10.16
N VAL A 32 2.32 0.62 9.97
CA VAL A 32 2.84 -0.16 8.84
C VAL A 32 1.91 0.01 7.63
N ASN A 33 2.44 0.51 6.52
CA ASN A 33 1.69 0.71 5.29
C ASN A 33 1.78 -0.54 4.40
N LEU A 34 0.65 -1.21 4.27
CA LEU A 34 0.42 -2.22 3.25
C LEU A 34 -0.45 -1.59 2.16
N SER A 35 0.00 -1.66 0.91
CA SER A 35 -0.86 -1.33 -0.23
C SER A 35 -1.86 -2.49 -0.38
N LEU A 36 -3.12 -2.20 -0.72
CA LEU A 36 -4.09 -3.23 -1.08
C LEU A 36 -4.63 -2.93 -2.47
N SER A 37 -4.43 -3.85 -3.40
CA SER A 37 -5.02 -3.83 -4.73
C SER A 37 -5.98 -5.00 -4.88
N TYR A 38 -7.15 -4.76 -5.46
CA TYR A 38 -8.06 -5.83 -5.86
C TYR A 38 -8.64 -5.60 -7.25
N CYS A 39 -8.90 -6.70 -7.95
CA CYS A 39 -9.47 -6.69 -9.29
C CYS A 39 -10.99 -6.69 -9.22
N ASP A 40 -11.61 -5.67 -9.84
CA ASP A 40 -13.06 -5.51 -9.85
C ASP A 40 -13.76 -6.57 -10.74
N ASP A 41 -13.03 -7.24 -11.64
CA ASP A 41 -13.61 -8.24 -12.56
C ASP A 41 -13.57 -9.68 -12.01
N CYS A 42 -12.48 -10.08 -11.32
CA CYS A 42 -12.29 -11.46 -10.87
C CYS A 42 -12.08 -11.63 -9.36
N GLY A 43 -12.03 -10.53 -8.61
CA GLY A 43 -11.89 -10.52 -7.16
C GLY A 43 -10.50 -10.85 -6.61
N HIS A 44 -9.49 -11.07 -7.47
CA HIS A 44 -8.12 -11.34 -7.00
C HIS A 44 -7.56 -10.13 -6.23
N GLN A 45 -6.87 -10.40 -5.12
CA GLN A 45 -6.27 -9.39 -4.23
C GLN A 45 -4.78 -9.63 -4.10
N GLU A 46 -4.00 -8.56 -4.12
CA GLU A 46 -2.54 -8.59 -3.97
C GLU A 46 -2.07 -7.24 -3.39
N LEU A 47 -0.90 -7.17 -2.76
CA LEU A 47 -0.44 -5.91 -2.16
C LEU A 47 -0.31 -4.78 -3.18
N ASN A 48 0.20 -5.08 -4.35
CA ASN A 48 0.40 -4.08 -5.39
C ASN A 48 0.37 -4.73 -6.76
N MET A 49 -0.61 -4.34 -7.57
CA MET A 49 -0.71 -4.76 -8.96
C MET A 49 -1.22 -3.61 -9.84
N ASP A 50 -0.69 -3.53 -11.05
CA ASP A 50 -1.15 -2.61 -12.11
C ASP A 50 -2.00 -3.30 -13.17
N VAL A 51 -1.84 -4.63 -13.28
CA VAL A 51 -2.59 -5.56 -14.12
C VAL A 51 -2.88 -6.80 -13.29
N CYS A 52 -4.11 -7.31 -13.32
CA CYS A 52 -4.48 -8.50 -12.57
C CYS A 52 -3.71 -9.73 -13.09
N PRO A 53 -2.93 -10.44 -12.26
CA PRO A 53 -2.18 -11.63 -12.69
C PRO A 53 -3.10 -12.82 -13.02
N LYS A 54 -4.34 -12.82 -12.50
CA LYS A 54 -5.31 -13.91 -12.70
C LYS A 54 -6.08 -13.80 -14.01
N CYS A 55 -6.49 -12.59 -14.42
CA CYS A 55 -7.35 -12.39 -15.60
C CYS A 55 -6.83 -11.37 -16.61
N GLY A 56 -5.70 -10.70 -16.35
CA GLY A 56 -5.13 -9.68 -17.23
C GLY A 56 -5.86 -8.33 -17.21
N SER A 57 -6.90 -8.16 -16.39
CA SER A 57 -7.66 -6.91 -16.34
C SER A 57 -6.87 -5.75 -15.71
N LYS A 58 -7.11 -4.54 -16.21
CA LYS A 58 -6.65 -3.27 -15.63
C LYS A 58 -7.74 -2.58 -14.78
N ASN A 59 -8.92 -3.18 -14.68
CA ASN A 59 -10.03 -2.72 -13.84
C ASN A 59 -9.72 -3.06 -12.37
N LEU A 60 -8.85 -2.24 -11.79
CA LEU A 60 -8.31 -2.42 -10.45
C LEU A 60 -8.71 -1.25 -9.56
N THR A 61 -9.02 -1.58 -8.32
CA THR A 61 -9.16 -0.61 -7.24
C THR A 61 -8.00 -0.79 -6.26
N LYS A 62 -7.36 0.32 -5.90
CA LYS A 62 -6.18 0.37 -5.04
C LYS A 62 -6.39 1.32 -3.89
N ILE A 63 -6.08 0.86 -2.68
CA ILE A 63 -6.16 1.61 -1.44
C ILE A 63 -4.76 1.77 -0.88
N GLU A 64 -4.38 3.02 -0.61
CA GLU A 64 -3.08 3.38 -0.07
C GLU A 64 -3.23 4.41 1.04
N ARG A 65 -2.27 4.44 1.96
CA ARG A 65 -2.23 5.49 2.97
C ARG A 65 -1.57 6.74 2.39
N MET A 66 -2.36 7.81 2.30
CA MET A 66 -1.95 9.11 1.79
C MET A 66 -1.98 10.13 2.91
N ASN A 67 -0.81 10.67 3.27
CA ASN A 67 -0.65 11.71 4.29
C ASN A 67 -1.33 11.35 5.64
N GLY A 68 -1.35 10.06 6.00
CA GLY A 68 -1.89 9.56 7.26
C GLY A 68 -3.28 8.92 7.17
N TYR A 69 -4.04 9.14 6.10
CA TYR A 69 -5.39 8.57 5.91
C TYR A 69 -5.41 7.52 4.80
N LEU A 70 -6.33 6.56 4.88
CA LEU A 70 -6.57 5.65 3.76
C LEU A 70 -7.33 6.38 2.65
N ALA A 71 -6.83 6.29 1.43
CA ALA A 71 -7.45 6.86 0.25
C ALA A 71 -7.45 5.83 -0.88
N TYR A 72 -8.49 5.88 -1.71
CA TYR A 72 -8.46 5.20 -2.99
C TYR A 72 -7.47 5.92 -3.89
N SER A 73 -6.33 5.31 -4.20
CA SER A 73 -5.37 5.89 -5.14
C SER A 73 -5.80 5.61 -6.58
N ARG A 74 -6.43 4.45 -6.82
CA ARG A 74 -6.97 4.04 -8.11
C ARG A 74 -8.35 3.43 -7.93
N VAL A 75 -9.29 3.75 -8.81
CA VAL A 75 -10.64 3.14 -8.83
C VAL A 75 -10.98 2.81 -10.28
N LYS A 76 -11.33 1.55 -10.55
CA LYS A 76 -11.65 1.07 -11.90
C LYS A 76 -10.58 1.40 -12.96
N GLY A 77 -9.32 1.37 -12.55
CA GLY A 77 -8.21 1.68 -13.44
C GLY A 77 -7.83 3.17 -13.56
N ASP A 78 -8.64 4.10 -13.05
CA ASP A 78 -8.35 5.54 -13.08
C ASP A 78 -7.75 6.04 -11.76
N SER A 79 -6.74 6.91 -11.84
CA SER A 79 -6.18 7.59 -10.67
C SER A 79 -7.22 8.54 -10.06
N ARG A 80 -7.33 8.54 -8.73
CA ARG A 80 -8.11 9.54 -7.96
C ARG A 80 -7.23 10.63 -7.35
N LEU A 81 -5.92 10.52 -7.56
CA LEU A 81 -4.93 11.48 -7.09
C LEU A 81 -4.54 12.39 -8.25
N ALA A 82 -4.32 13.66 -7.93
CA ALA A 82 -3.83 14.65 -8.90
C ALA A 82 -2.43 14.28 -9.42
N ASP A 83 -2.09 14.73 -10.63
CA ASP A 83 -0.86 14.33 -11.30
C ASP A 83 0.41 14.65 -10.49
N HIS A 84 0.48 15.87 -9.92
CA HIS A 84 1.59 16.27 -9.04
C HIS A 84 1.74 15.36 -7.81
N LYS A 85 0.63 14.78 -7.33
CA LYS A 85 0.66 13.84 -6.21
C LYS A 85 1.18 12.48 -6.66
N MET A 86 0.85 12.05 -7.88
CA MET A 86 1.36 10.82 -8.47
C MET A 86 2.88 10.91 -8.74
N GLU A 87 3.39 12.07 -9.13
CA GLU A 87 4.83 12.33 -9.24
C GLU A 87 5.52 12.25 -7.89
N GLU A 88 4.99 12.94 -6.86
CA GLU A 88 5.55 12.88 -5.51
C GLU A 88 5.62 11.45 -4.96
N ILE A 89 4.61 10.62 -5.23
CA ILE A 89 4.59 9.21 -4.79
C ILE A 89 5.68 8.38 -5.48
N LYS A 90 5.97 8.63 -6.77
CA LYS A 90 7.01 7.91 -7.50
C LYS A 90 8.40 8.17 -6.91
N ASP A 91 8.60 9.37 -6.37
CA ASP A 91 9.87 9.78 -5.77
C ASP A 91 9.99 9.42 -4.28
N ARG A 92 8.95 8.81 -3.67
CA ARG A 92 9.00 8.40 -2.26
C ARG A 92 9.98 7.25 -2.06
N VAL A 93 10.95 7.48 -1.18
CA VAL A 93 11.82 6.44 -0.63
C VAL A 93 11.33 6.14 0.79
N SER A 94 10.89 4.91 1.04
CA SER A 94 10.68 4.46 2.43
C SER A 94 12.05 4.23 3.05
N MET A 95 12.21 4.70 4.29
CA MET A 95 13.31 4.25 5.16
C MET A 95 13.16 2.77 5.50
#